data_AF-A0A959NF70-F1
#
_entry.id   AF-A0A959NF70-F1
#
_cell.length_a   1.000
_cell.length_b   1.000
_cell.length_c   1.000
_cell.angle_alpha   90.00
_cell.angle_beta   90.00
_cell.angle_gamma   90.00
#
_symmetry.space_group_name_H-M   'P 1'
#
loop_
_entity.id
_entity.type
_entity.pdbx_description
1 polymer ?
#
loop_
_entity_poly.entity_id
_entity_poly.type
_entity_poly.pdbx_seq_one_letter_code
_entity_poly.pdbx_strand_id
1 'polypeptide(L)'
;TVISSLPKFRETPVAFSVLTSKDINLRLGSKEAIHILESTPSSYISQQGGGIGEQRLSIRGFDQTNIAVMINGIPINNPENGEIYWSNWAGISDIIEYIHVQRGLSAIPYSISAIGGSVNFITTGSVSSKPIAKIKTEFGSDNLKKHALSFAAQLTEKIGLTALVSKRTMDGFADKVYS
;
A
#
# COMPACT_ATOMS: atom_id res chain seq x y z
N THR A 1 21.07 0.76 12.97
CA THR A 1 20.56 1.19 11.65
C THR A 1 20.28 -0.04 10.81
N VAL A 2 19.06 -0.57 10.88
CA VAL A 2 18.64 -1.76 10.13
C VAL A 2 17.93 -1.26 8.88
N ILE A 3 18.70 -0.93 7.85
CA ILE A 3 18.16 -0.59 6.54
C ILE A 3 17.98 -1.91 5.79
N SER A 4 16.75 -2.39 5.79
CA SER A 4 16.18 -3.30 4.77
C SER A 4 17.15 -4.26 4.09
N SER A 5 17.48 -5.37 4.74
CA SER A 5 17.84 -6.57 3.98
C SER A 5 16.57 -7.12 3.34
N LEU A 6 16.50 -7.12 2.01
CA LEU A 6 15.46 -7.83 1.27
C LEU A 6 15.53 -9.31 1.67
N PRO A 7 14.46 -9.93 2.21
CA PRO A 7 14.49 -11.34 2.57
C PRO A 7 14.78 -12.19 1.33
N LYS A 8 15.75 -13.11 1.43
CA LYS A 8 16.15 -14.00 0.34
C LYS A 8 15.33 -15.28 0.34
N PHE A 9 14.91 -15.69 -0.86
CA PHE A 9 14.07 -16.87 -1.05
C PHE A 9 14.85 -18.13 -0.69
N ARG A 10 14.31 -18.95 0.23
CA ARG A 10 14.89 -20.17 0.85
C ARG A 10 15.85 -20.00 2.04
N GLU A 11 16.21 -18.78 2.43
CA GLU A 11 17.01 -18.56 3.64
C GLU A 11 16.15 -18.20 4.86
N THR A 12 15.01 -17.53 4.63
CA THR A 12 14.04 -17.22 5.69
C THR A 12 12.93 -18.27 5.74
N PRO A 13 12.66 -18.91 6.89
CA PRO A 13 11.64 -19.96 7.02
C PRO A 13 10.20 -19.42 7.06
N VAL A 14 9.96 -18.25 6.45
CA VAL A 14 8.66 -17.57 6.42
C VAL A 14 8.22 -17.30 4.99
N ALA A 15 6.93 -17.45 4.73
CA ALA A 15 6.37 -17.25 3.40
C ALA A 15 6.29 -15.75 3.09
N PHE A 16 7.18 -15.26 2.22
CA PHE A 16 7.20 -13.86 1.80
C PHE A 16 6.82 -13.68 0.33
N SER A 17 6.47 -12.46 -0.05
CA SER A 17 6.23 -12.03 -1.43
C SER A 17 6.67 -10.59 -1.59
N VAL A 18 7.27 -10.27 -2.73
CA VAL A 18 7.71 -8.92 -3.08
C VAL A 18 6.98 -8.51 -4.35
N LEU A 19 6.20 -7.43 -4.28
CA LEU A 19 5.50 -6.85 -5.43
C LEU A 19 6.27 -5.62 -5.86
N THR A 20 6.73 -5.59 -7.11
CA THR A 20 7.55 -4.48 -7.64
C THR A 20 6.68 -3.34 -8.17
N SER A 21 7.26 -2.16 -8.37
CA SER A 21 6.57 -1.03 -9.01
C SER A 21 5.99 -1.40 -10.38
N LYS A 22 6.64 -2.31 -11.12
CA LYS A 22 6.11 -2.83 -12.38
C LYS A 22 4.82 -3.62 -12.18
N ASP A 23 4.75 -4.47 -11.16
CA ASP A 23 3.54 -5.23 -10.82
C ASP A 23 2.41 -4.30 -10.38
N ILE A 24 2.74 -3.28 -9.59
CA ILE A 24 1.80 -2.25 -9.13
C ILE A 24 1.20 -1.53 -10.33
N ASN A 25 2.03 -1.01 -11.24
CA ASN A 25 1.53 -0.29 -12.42
C ASN A 25 0.72 -1.18 -13.36
N LEU A 26 1.07 -2.46 -13.50
CA LEU A 26 0.37 -3.39 -14.37
C LEU A 26 -1.00 -3.81 -13.83
N ARG A 27 -1.11 -4.03 -12.51
CA ARG A 27 -2.29 -4.67 -11.90
C ARG A 27 -3.22 -3.70 -11.19
N LEU A 28 -2.71 -2.57 -10.70
CA LEU A 28 -3.48 -1.68 -9.84
C LEU A 28 -4.41 -0.75 -10.62
N GLY A 29 -3.98 -0.25 -11.77
CA GLY A 29 -4.70 0.80 -12.50
C GLY A 29 -5.02 1.99 -11.59
N SER A 30 -6.29 2.40 -11.55
CA SER A 30 -6.80 3.48 -10.69
C SER A 30 -7.28 3.04 -9.30
N LYS A 31 -7.11 1.75 -8.94
CA LYS A 31 -7.48 1.22 -7.62
C LYS A 31 -6.48 1.67 -6.54
N GLU A 32 -6.88 1.52 -5.28
CA GLU A 32 -6.03 1.85 -4.13
C GLU A 32 -4.95 0.80 -3.89
N ALA A 33 -3.86 1.20 -3.24
CA ALA A 33 -2.68 0.38 -3.01
C ALA A 33 -3.00 -0.97 -2.36
N ILE A 34 -4.05 -1.07 -1.53
CA ILE A 34 -4.49 -2.35 -0.93
C ILE A 34 -4.81 -3.41 -1.99
N HIS A 35 -5.41 -3.04 -3.14
CA HIS A 35 -5.85 -3.97 -4.19
C HIS A 35 -4.71 -4.72 -4.87
N ILE A 36 -3.48 -4.21 -4.80
CA ILE A 36 -2.34 -4.98 -5.31
C ILE A 36 -2.11 -6.26 -4.50
N LEU A 37 -2.52 -6.26 -3.23
CA LEU A 37 -2.31 -7.39 -2.34
C LEU A 37 -3.09 -8.60 -2.82
N GLU A 38 -4.23 -8.46 -3.52
CA GLU A 38 -4.99 -9.58 -4.10
C GLU A 38 -4.15 -10.48 -5.01
N SER A 39 -3.06 -9.94 -5.59
CA SER A 39 -2.11 -10.71 -6.37
C SER A 39 -1.22 -11.65 -5.55
N THR A 40 -1.24 -11.51 -4.23
CA THR A 40 -0.50 -12.37 -3.29
C THR A 40 -1.35 -13.56 -2.85
N PRO A 41 -0.76 -14.76 -2.72
CA PRO A 41 -1.53 -15.91 -2.27
C PRO A 41 -2.11 -15.72 -0.86
N SER A 42 -3.36 -16.12 -0.70
CA SER A 42 -4.13 -16.10 0.55
C SER A 42 -4.45 -14.70 1.10
N SER A 43 -4.35 -13.65 0.29
CA SER A 43 -4.92 -12.34 0.61
C SER A 43 -6.30 -12.19 -0.02
N TYR A 44 -7.23 -11.61 0.72
CA TYR A 44 -8.56 -11.27 0.24
C TYR A 44 -8.87 -9.83 0.63
N ILE A 45 -9.61 -9.13 -0.22
CA ILE A 45 -10.07 -7.78 0.05
C ILE A 45 -11.58 -7.77 -0.02
N SER A 46 -12.21 -7.40 1.09
CA SER A 46 -13.65 -7.18 1.14
C SER A 46 -13.94 -5.70 1.08
N GLN A 47 -14.85 -5.30 0.19
CA GLN A 47 -15.35 -3.93 0.15
C GLN A 47 -16.56 -3.82 1.08
N GLN A 48 -16.52 -2.94 2.09
CA GLN A 48 -17.64 -2.78 3.04
C GLN A 48 -18.73 -1.79 2.59
N GLY A 49 -18.53 -1.09 1.48
CA GLY A 49 -19.50 -0.14 0.93
C GLY A 49 -19.26 0.19 -0.54
N GLY A 50 -20.07 1.08 -1.11
CA GLY A 50 -19.91 1.55 -2.49
C GLY A 50 -18.78 2.56 -2.68
N GLY A 51 -18.17 3.02 -1.57
CA GLY A 51 -17.13 4.05 -1.56
C GLY A 51 -15.71 3.51 -1.77
N ILE A 52 -14.81 4.41 -2.18
CA ILE A 52 -13.39 4.13 -2.27
C ILE A 52 -12.75 4.35 -0.87
N GLY A 53 -11.82 3.49 -0.45
CA GLY A 53 -11.12 3.59 0.83
C GLY A 53 -11.78 2.84 2.01
N GLU A 54 -12.92 2.18 1.77
CA GLU A 54 -13.67 1.37 2.75
C GLU A 54 -13.39 -0.13 2.61
N GLN A 55 -12.22 -0.52 2.11
CA GLN A 55 -11.88 -1.93 2.00
C GLN A 55 -11.23 -2.46 3.28
N ARG A 56 -11.42 -3.75 3.52
CA ARG A 56 -10.71 -4.48 4.57
C ARG A 56 -9.80 -5.54 3.96
N LEU A 57 -8.59 -5.65 4.51
CA LEU A 57 -7.63 -6.69 4.14
C LEU A 57 -7.85 -7.92 5.03
N SER A 58 -7.78 -9.10 4.44
CA SER A 58 -7.62 -10.34 5.20
C SER A 58 -6.51 -11.19 4.59
N ILE A 59 -5.66 -11.79 5.42
CA ILE A 59 -4.56 -12.66 4.98
C ILE A 59 -4.66 -13.97 5.75
N ARG A 60 -4.78 -15.10 5.04
CA ARG A 60 -4.95 -16.45 5.62
C ARG A 60 -6.10 -16.54 6.64
N GLY A 61 -7.19 -15.81 6.40
CA GLY A 61 -8.36 -15.77 7.30
C GLY A 61 -8.19 -14.85 8.52
N PHE A 62 -7.03 -14.21 8.69
CA PHE A 62 -6.86 -13.16 9.70
C PHE A 62 -7.34 -11.82 9.15
N ASP A 63 -8.14 -11.11 9.96
CA ASP A 63 -8.57 -9.74 9.67
C ASP A 63 -7.40 -8.75 9.78
N GLN A 64 -7.55 -7.56 9.19
CA GLN A 64 -6.54 -6.50 9.13
C GLN A 64 -6.03 -6.05 10.51
N THR A 65 -6.84 -6.22 11.56
CA THR A 65 -6.47 -5.98 12.96
C THR A 65 -5.35 -6.91 13.46
N ASN A 66 -5.15 -8.05 12.79
CA ASN A 66 -4.10 -9.03 13.07
C ASN A 66 -2.98 -9.04 12.02
N ILE A 67 -2.92 -8.00 11.19
CA ILE A 67 -1.92 -7.80 10.14
C ILE A 67 -1.23 -6.47 10.39
N ALA A 68 0.08 -6.51 10.56
CA ALA A 68 0.87 -5.30 10.71
C ALA A 68 1.11 -4.65 9.35
N VAL A 69 0.55 -3.46 9.13
CA VAL A 69 0.75 -2.69 7.90
C VAL A 69 1.63 -1.49 8.18
N MET A 70 2.68 -1.35 7.36
CA MET A 70 3.72 -0.36 7.53
C MET A 70 3.98 0.39 6.22
N ILE A 71 4.43 1.63 6.36
CA ILE A 71 5.03 2.40 5.27
C ILE A 71 6.46 2.72 5.69
N ASN A 72 7.43 2.32 4.89
CA ASN A 72 8.86 2.48 5.19
C ASN A 72 9.24 1.93 6.59
N GLY A 73 8.58 0.86 7.03
CA GLY A 73 8.80 0.24 8.35
C GLY A 73 8.10 0.94 9.52
N ILE A 74 7.39 2.05 9.29
CA ILE A 74 6.58 2.73 10.30
C ILE A 74 5.17 2.15 10.25
N PRO A 75 4.63 1.61 11.36
CA PRO A 75 3.28 1.08 11.38
C PRO A 75 2.23 2.17 11.18
N ILE A 76 1.19 1.84 10.43
CA ILE A 76 0.07 2.75 10.14
C ILE A 76 -1.28 2.24 10.65
N ASN A 77 -1.30 1.06 11.28
CA ASN A 77 -2.45 0.59 12.03
C ASN A 77 -2.78 1.59 13.15
N ASN A 78 -4.07 1.76 13.44
CA ASN A 78 -4.50 2.50 14.61
C ASN A 78 -4.00 1.79 15.89
N PRO A 79 -3.30 2.48 16.80
CA PRO A 79 -2.78 1.88 18.02
C PRO A 79 -3.86 1.36 18.98
N GLU A 80 -5.10 1.87 18.90
CA GLU A 80 -6.18 1.48 19.82
C GLU A 80 -6.92 0.22 19.38
N ASN A 81 -7.25 0.12 18.08
CA ASN A 81 -8.11 -0.95 17.56
C ASN A 81 -7.45 -1.80 16.45
N GLY A 82 -6.23 -1.47 16.02
CA GLY A 82 -5.48 -2.18 14.98
C GLY A 82 -6.01 -2.00 13.55
N GLU A 83 -7.12 -1.27 13.37
CA GLU A 83 -7.72 -1.07 12.05
C GLU A 83 -6.90 -0.11 11.19
N ILE A 84 -7.09 -0.22 9.88
CA ILE A 84 -6.44 0.62 8.88
C ILE A 84 -7.55 1.29 8.07
N TYR A 85 -7.44 2.61 7.94
CA TYR A 85 -8.32 3.42 7.11
C TYR A 85 -7.62 3.67 5.77
N TRP A 86 -7.91 2.86 4.77
CA TRP A 86 -7.22 2.90 3.48
C TRP A 86 -7.49 4.18 2.70
N SER A 87 -8.63 4.84 2.96
CA SER A 87 -8.93 6.19 2.49
C SER A 87 -7.84 7.21 2.85
N ASN A 88 -7.20 7.10 4.03
CA ASN A 88 -6.12 7.98 4.45
C ASN A 88 -4.85 7.82 3.60
N TRP A 89 -4.71 6.67 2.95
CA TRP A 89 -3.56 6.32 2.11
C TRP A 89 -3.92 6.26 0.62
N ALA A 90 -5.04 6.86 0.23
CA ALA A 90 -5.44 6.96 -1.16
C ALA A 90 -4.35 7.65 -2.00
N GLY A 91 -3.98 7.04 -3.12
CA GLY A 91 -2.96 7.56 -4.03
C GLY A 91 -1.51 7.20 -3.69
N ILE A 92 -1.24 6.60 -2.52
CA ILE A 92 0.14 6.21 -2.15
C ILE A 92 0.78 5.24 -3.16
N SER A 93 -0.03 4.47 -3.88
CA SER A 93 0.41 3.59 -4.98
C SER A 93 1.28 4.27 -6.03
N ASP A 94 1.10 5.57 -6.25
CA ASP A 94 1.87 6.33 -7.24
C ASP A 94 3.34 6.55 -6.82
N ILE A 95 3.64 6.39 -5.52
CA ILE A 95 4.98 6.58 -4.94
C ILE A 95 5.57 5.31 -4.33
N ILE A 96 4.93 4.15 -4.51
CA ILE A 96 5.45 2.88 -4.01
C ILE A 96 6.45 2.30 -5.02
N GLU A 97 7.61 1.91 -4.51
CA GLU A 97 8.67 1.23 -5.25
C GLU A 97 8.50 -0.29 -5.21
N TYR A 98 8.24 -0.82 -4.02
CA TYR A 98 7.90 -2.23 -3.85
C TYR A 98 7.16 -2.45 -2.53
N ILE A 99 6.49 -3.59 -2.44
CA ILE A 99 5.69 -3.99 -1.29
C ILE A 99 6.21 -5.33 -0.81
N HIS A 100 6.55 -5.39 0.47
CA HIS A 100 6.91 -6.64 1.13
C HIS A 100 5.70 -7.18 1.86
N VAL A 101 5.36 -8.43 1.58
CA VAL A 101 4.30 -9.15 2.27
C VAL A 101 4.94 -10.37 2.92
N GLN A 102 4.94 -10.40 4.25
CA GLN A 102 5.28 -11.57 5.04
C GLN A 102 4.00 -12.17 5.61
N ARG A 103 3.82 -13.48 5.46
CA ARG A 103 2.60 -14.17 5.90
C ARG A 103 2.90 -15.11 7.07
N GLY A 104 1.99 -15.14 8.04
CA GLY A 104 2.20 -15.81 9.32
C GLY A 104 3.00 -14.94 10.28
N LEU A 105 3.21 -15.43 11.51
CA LEU A 105 3.74 -14.66 12.63
C LEU A 105 4.93 -13.77 12.23
N SER A 106 4.72 -12.46 12.31
CA SER A 106 5.75 -11.46 12.05
C SER A 106 6.20 -10.87 13.37
N ALA A 107 7.49 -10.92 13.65
CA ALA A 107 8.07 -10.16 14.74
C ALA A 107 8.18 -8.70 14.29
N ILE A 108 7.30 -7.84 14.79
CA ILE A 108 7.41 -6.39 14.68
C ILE A 108 7.59 -5.81 16.07
N PRO A 109 8.47 -4.82 16.27
CA PRO A 109 8.76 -4.23 17.58
C PRO A 109 7.65 -3.30 18.11
N TYR A 110 6.47 -3.31 17.47
CA TYR A 110 5.37 -2.40 17.76
C TYR A 110 4.18 -3.18 18.35
N SER A 111 3.34 -2.51 19.16
CA SER A 111 2.22 -3.12 19.91
C SER A 111 1.04 -3.63 19.06
N ILE A 112 1.26 -3.95 17.79
CA ILE A 112 0.23 -4.39 16.85
C ILE A 112 0.29 -5.92 16.74
N SER A 113 -0.88 -6.57 16.78
CA SER A 113 -0.98 -8.00 16.52
C SER A 113 -0.61 -8.29 15.06
N ALA A 114 0.41 -9.13 14.84
CA ALA A 114 0.92 -9.47 13.52
C ALA A 114 0.91 -11.00 13.27
N ILE A 115 -0.08 -11.68 13.83
CA ILE A 115 -0.24 -13.14 13.73
C ILE A 115 -0.55 -13.55 12.29
N GLY A 116 -1.36 -12.77 11.57
CA GLY A 116 -1.64 -12.97 10.14
C GLY A 116 -0.44 -12.65 9.23
N GLY A 117 0.45 -11.77 9.72
CA GLY A 117 1.69 -11.39 9.09
C GLY A 117 1.88 -9.88 9.03
N SER A 118 2.70 -9.45 8.09
CA SER A 118 3.01 -8.03 7.89
C SER A 118 3.08 -7.64 6.42
N VAL A 119 2.70 -6.39 6.15
CA VAL A 119 2.80 -5.74 4.84
C VAL A 119 3.58 -4.45 5.03
N ASN A 120 4.64 -4.25 4.25
CA ASN A 120 5.43 -3.03 4.29
C ASN A 120 5.52 -2.41 2.89
N PHE A 121 4.93 -1.23 2.73
CA PHE A 121 4.99 -0.44 1.52
C PHE A 121 6.26 0.43 1.56
N ILE A 122 7.16 0.23 0.61
CA ILE A 122 8.38 1.03 0.51
C ILE A 122 8.20 2.09 -0.57
N THR A 123 8.43 3.35 -0.22
CA THR A 123 8.29 4.47 -1.15
C THR A 123 9.56 4.68 -1.99
N THR A 124 9.40 5.24 -3.19
CA THR A 124 10.51 5.50 -4.12
C THR A 124 11.62 6.36 -3.49
N GLY A 125 11.30 7.33 -2.63
CA GLY A 125 12.32 8.16 -1.97
C GLY A 125 13.16 7.43 -0.91
N SER A 126 12.72 6.27 -0.44
CA SER A 126 13.50 5.42 0.47
C SER A 126 14.53 4.56 -0.25
N VAL A 127 14.43 4.45 -1.58
CA VAL A 127 15.23 3.52 -2.40
C VAL A 127 16.05 4.25 -3.46
N SER A 128 15.46 5.26 -4.12
CA SER A 128 16.12 6.00 -5.20
C SER A 128 17.06 7.06 -4.66
N SER A 129 18.33 6.96 -5.06
CA SER A 129 19.35 7.98 -4.79
C SER A 129 19.24 9.22 -5.68
N LYS A 130 18.54 9.10 -6.82
CA LYS A 130 18.34 10.21 -7.76
C LYS A 130 17.00 10.90 -7.51
N PRO A 131 16.92 12.24 -7.63
CA PRO A 131 15.66 12.96 -7.66
C PRO A 131 14.79 12.48 -8.82
N ILE A 132 13.55 12.12 -8.51
CA ILE A 132 12.53 11.66 -9.45
C ILE A 132 11.30 12.55 -9.27
N ALA A 133 10.80 13.10 -10.36
CA ALA A 133 9.48 13.72 -10.45
C ALA A 133 8.62 12.90 -11.40
N LYS A 134 7.41 12.53 -10.98
CA LYS A 134 6.41 11.86 -11.83
C LYS A 134 5.13 12.66 -11.85
N ILE A 135 4.58 12.83 -13.04
CA ILE A 135 3.23 13.36 -13.26
C ILE A 135 2.39 12.19 -13.76
N LYS A 136 1.25 11.96 -13.12
CA LYS A 136 0.30 10.92 -13.51
C LYS A 136 -1.06 11.55 -13.70
N THR A 137 -1.64 11.31 -14.87
CA THR A 137 -3.01 11.68 -15.16
C THR A 137 -3.76 10.42 -15.57
N GLU A 138 -4.88 10.13 -14.93
CA GLU A 138 -5.73 8.99 -15.25
C GLU A 138 -7.14 9.47 -15.60
N PHE A 139 -7.71 8.85 -16.63
CA PHE A 139 -9.09 9.00 -17.04
C PHE A 139 -9.74 7.62 -17.05
N GLY A 140 -10.95 7.49 -16.54
CA GLY A 140 -11.65 6.21 -16.47
C GLY A 140 -13.17 6.35 -16.55
N SER A 141 -13.85 5.23 -16.33
CA SER A 141 -15.32 5.18 -16.24
C SER A 141 -15.87 6.09 -15.14
N ASP A 142 -17.15 6.43 -15.24
CA ASP A 142 -17.85 7.28 -14.26
C ASP A 142 -17.19 8.66 -14.08
N ASN A 143 -16.71 9.23 -15.20
CA ASN A 143 -16.03 10.53 -15.25
C ASN A 143 -14.82 10.62 -14.30
N LEU A 144 -14.18 9.47 -14.02
CA LEU A 144 -12.99 9.39 -13.20
C LEU A 144 -11.88 10.24 -13.83
N LYS A 145 -11.43 11.26 -13.10
CA LYS A 145 -10.30 12.12 -13.42
C LYS A 145 -9.37 12.16 -12.23
N LYS A 146 -8.14 11.70 -12.42
CA LYS A 146 -7.09 11.78 -11.39
C LYS A 146 -5.90 12.52 -11.95
N HIS A 147 -5.40 13.49 -11.20
CA HIS A 147 -4.13 14.16 -11.45
C HIS A 147 -3.26 13.99 -10.21
N ALA A 148 -2.05 13.48 -10.38
CA ALA A 148 -1.09 13.29 -9.32
C ALA A 148 0.28 13.81 -9.76
N LEU A 149 0.92 14.51 -8.83
CA LEU A 149 2.30 14.96 -8.92
C LEU A 149 3.05 14.35 -7.74
N SER A 150 4.08 13.58 -8.03
CA SER A 150 4.95 13.01 -7.01
C SER A 150 6.39 13.43 -7.20
N PHE A 151 7.07 13.67 -6.09
CA PHE A 151 8.49 13.97 -6.03
C PHE A 151 9.16 13.06 -5.01
N ALA A 152 10.29 12.46 -5.37
CA ALA A 152 11.07 11.62 -4.49
C ALA A 152 12.56 11.94 -4.68
N ALA A 153 13.29 12.16 -3.59
CA ALA A 153 14.73 12.42 -3.65
C ALA A 153 15.42 11.94 -2.38
N GLN A 154 16.64 11.43 -2.52
CA GLN A 154 17.52 11.20 -1.39
C GLN A 154 18.30 12.49 -1.08
N LEU A 155 18.06 13.07 0.09
CA LEU A 155 18.74 14.29 0.56
C LEU A 155 20.14 13.98 1.09
N THR A 156 20.32 12.77 1.65
CA THR A 156 21.57 12.29 2.24
C THR A 156 21.56 10.76 2.23
N GLU A 157 22.70 10.09 2.41
CA GLU A 157 22.78 8.61 2.48
C GLU A 157 21.79 7.96 3.45
N LYS A 158 21.31 8.71 4.46
CA LYS A 158 20.37 8.23 5.49
C LYS A 158 18.97 8.84 5.40
N ILE A 159 18.77 9.87 4.58
CA ILE A 159 17.53 10.65 4.56
C ILE A 159 16.96 10.65 3.15
N GLY A 160 15.82 9.98 2.99
CA GLY A 160 14.97 10.03 1.81
C GLY A 160 13.76 10.94 2.04
N LEU A 161 13.40 11.73 1.04
CA LEU A 161 12.19 12.55 1.02
C LEU A 161 11.26 12.04 -0.08
N THR A 162 9.98 11.88 0.25
CA THR A 162 8.92 11.63 -0.74
C THR A 162 7.77 12.58 -0.48
N ALA A 163 7.26 13.22 -1.53
CA ALA A 163 6.09 14.08 -1.51
C ALA A 163 5.13 13.66 -2.62
N LEU A 164 3.84 13.64 -2.34
CA LEU A 164 2.78 13.33 -3.29
C LEU A 164 1.63 14.30 -3.09
N VAL A 165 1.18 14.90 -4.17
CA VAL A 165 -0.06 15.68 -4.22
C VAL A 165 -0.92 15.05 -5.30
N SER A 166 -2.15 14.68 -4.95
CA SER A 166 -3.09 14.13 -5.91
C SER A 166 -4.50 14.67 -5.70
N LYS A 167 -5.22 14.83 -6.80
CA LYS A 167 -6.64 15.14 -6.83
C LYS A 167 -7.34 14.10 -7.69
N ARG A 168 -8.36 13.46 -7.13
CA ARG A 168 -9.21 12.50 -7.82
C ARG A 168 -10.67 12.95 -7.73
N THR A 169 -11.36 12.93 -8.85
CA THR A 169 -12.80 13.20 -8.97
C THR A 169 -13.43 12.06 -9.75
N MET A 170 -14.60 11.62 -9.33
CA MET A 170 -15.36 10.53 -9.96
C MET A 170 -16.83 10.75 -9.60
N ASP A 171 -17.72 10.49 -10.55
CA ASP A 171 -19.16 10.51 -10.30
C ASP A 171 -19.49 9.18 -9.60
N GLY A 172 -20.02 9.24 -8.38
CA GLY A 172 -20.30 8.04 -7.60
C GLY A 172 -21.44 7.22 -8.20
N PHE A 173 -21.45 5.90 -7.96
CA PHE A 173 -22.58 5.02 -8.29
C PHE A 173 -23.92 5.40 -7.62
N ALA A 174 -23.91 6.40 -6.71
CA ALA A 174 -25.10 6.88 -6.00
C ALA A 174 -26.10 7.63 -6.90
N ASP A 175 -25.68 8.16 -8.05
CA ASP A 175 -26.56 8.92 -8.96
C ASP A 175 -27.39 8.05 -9.93
N LYS A 176 -27.33 6.70 -9.82
CA LYS A 176 -28.15 5.78 -10.63
C LYS A 176 -29.27 5.06 -9.85
N VAL A 177 -29.51 5.42 -8.59
CA VAL A 177 -30.57 4.79 -7.77
C VAL A 177 -31.88 5.61 -7.76
N TYR A 178 -31.94 6.72 -8.52
CA TYR A 178 -33.18 7.44 -8.80
C TYR A 178 -33.39 7.61 -10.31
N SER A 179 -33.97 6.58 -10.93
CA SER A 179 -34.78 6.71 -12.16
C SER A 179 -35.93 5.72 -12.12
#